data_AF-A0A8S3IYK5-F1
#
_entry.id   AF-A0A8S3IYK5-F1
#
_cell.length_a   1.000
_cell.length_b   1.000
_cell.length_c   1.000
_cell.angle_alpha   90.00
_cell.angle_beta   90.00
_cell.angle_gamma   90.00
#
_symmetry.space_group_name_H-M   'P 1'
#
loop_
_entity.id
_entity.type
_entity.pdbx_description
1 polymer ?
#
loop_
_entity_poly.entity_id
_entity_poly.type
_entity_poly.pdbx_seq_one_letter_code
_entity_poly.pdbx_strand_id
1 'polypeptide(L)'
;SIYETPDRPAAINIALNLANTPTLPKEQRQHGLRCVLKFAKLNDPEIWDLAFSKTLNTLTQILDNTQDEVIFKVYSLRIIRELLIHRTNLFMNYIELTIFRILKAQSENENDIIRAAEQAAQAAAEYLPAECNVRVLKPIIEQAKYPMNQSAIAMLQKAIEFMNKEACLDLMSEMIPPLLSVNLN
;
A
#
# COMPACT_ATOMS: atom_id res chain seq x y z
N SER A 1 23.70 2.64 -15.80
CA SER A 1 22.37 2.16 -15.31
C SER A 1 21.53 3.36 -14.87
N ILE A 2 20.18 3.38 -14.98
CA ILE A 2 19.37 4.56 -14.58
C ILE A 2 19.66 4.99 -13.12
N TYR A 3 20.09 4.07 -12.26
CA TYR A 3 20.47 4.32 -10.86
C TYR A 3 21.83 5.01 -10.66
N GLU A 4 22.67 5.09 -11.68
CA GLU A 4 23.98 5.74 -11.64
C GLU A 4 23.90 7.19 -12.15
N THR A 5 22.70 7.66 -12.50
CA THR A 5 22.52 9.06 -12.87
C THR A 5 22.72 9.94 -11.64
N PRO A 6 23.53 11.01 -11.74
CA PRO A 6 23.74 11.93 -10.63
C PRO A 6 22.46 12.67 -10.22
N ASP A 7 21.49 12.77 -11.13
CA ASP A 7 20.17 13.35 -10.88
C ASP A 7 19.12 12.25 -10.61
N ARG A 8 19.07 11.81 -9.35
CA ARG A 8 18.13 10.78 -8.88
C ARG A 8 16.65 11.21 -9.00
N PRO A 9 16.25 12.48 -8.75
CA PRO A 9 14.90 12.98 -9.03
C PRO A 9 14.48 12.88 -10.50
N ALA A 10 15.38 13.17 -11.45
CA ALA A 10 15.08 12.95 -12.87
C ALA A 10 14.91 11.45 -13.18
N ALA A 11 15.75 10.60 -12.60
CA ALA A 11 15.74 9.16 -12.80
C ALA A 11 14.42 8.51 -12.38
N ILE A 12 13.88 8.86 -11.20
CA ILE A 12 12.59 8.34 -10.75
C ILE A 12 11.44 8.83 -11.64
N ASN A 13 11.49 10.06 -12.12
CA ASN A 13 10.49 10.61 -13.03
C ASN A 13 10.46 9.87 -14.38
N ILE A 14 11.63 9.55 -14.93
CA ILE A 14 11.74 8.73 -16.14
C ILE A 14 11.14 7.34 -15.89
N ALA A 15 11.50 6.71 -14.76
CA ALA A 15 10.98 5.39 -14.39
C ALA A 15 9.45 5.38 -14.23
N LEU A 16 8.86 6.42 -13.62
CA LEU A 16 7.40 6.58 -13.51
C LEU A 16 6.73 6.78 -14.86
N ASN A 17 7.32 7.59 -15.74
CA ASN A 17 6.79 7.80 -17.09
C ASN A 17 6.78 6.48 -17.89
N LEU A 18 7.86 5.67 -17.78
CA LEU A 18 7.90 4.33 -18.38
C LEU A 18 6.79 3.43 -17.82
N ALA A 19 6.59 3.42 -16.49
CA ALA A 19 5.56 2.60 -15.85
C ALA A 19 4.13 2.98 -16.27
N ASN A 20 3.86 4.28 -16.41
CA ASN A 20 2.50 4.81 -16.59
C ASN A 20 2.08 5.02 -18.05
N THR A 21 2.93 4.69 -19.05
CA THR A 21 2.60 4.91 -20.46
C THR A 21 2.00 3.63 -21.07
N PRO A 22 0.68 3.54 -21.32
CA PRO A 22 0.03 2.29 -21.72
C PRO A 22 0.44 1.80 -23.11
N THR A 23 0.91 2.70 -23.97
CA THR A 23 1.36 2.40 -25.34
C THR A 23 2.75 1.78 -25.41
N LEU A 24 3.51 1.79 -24.31
CA LEU A 24 4.84 1.20 -24.29
C LEU A 24 4.76 -0.33 -24.16
N PRO A 25 5.77 -1.06 -24.71
CA PRO A 25 5.89 -2.49 -24.51
C PRO A 25 5.90 -2.87 -23.03
N LYS A 26 5.31 -4.02 -22.70
CA LYS A 26 5.25 -4.60 -21.35
C LYS A 26 6.60 -4.54 -20.62
N GLU A 27 7.67 -4.93 -21.31
CA GLU A 27 9.02 -4.98 -20.74
C GLU A 27 9.52 -3.61 -20.27
N GLN A 28 9.19 -2.54 -21.01
CA GLN A 28 9.58 -1.17 -20.66
C GLN A 28 8.78 -0.67 -19.47
N ARG A 29 7.46 -0.92 -19.44
CA ARG A 29 6.62 -0.60 -18.27
C ARG A 29 7.09 -1.34 -17.02
N GLN A 30 7.37 -2.64 -17.16
CA GLN A 30 7.91 -3.47 -16.08
C GLN A 30 9.28 -2.99 -15.62
N HIS A 31 10.15 -2.56 -16.54
CA HIS A 31 11.44 -1.97 -16.22
C HIS A 31 11.27 -0.67 -15.41
N GLY A 32 10.35 0.21 -15.80
CA GLY A 32 9.99 1.41 -15.05
C GLY A 32 9.60 1.10 -13.61
N LEU A 33 8.67 0.16 -13.40
CA LEU A 33 8.25 -0.27 -12.06
C LEU A 33 9.39 -0.91 -11.24
N ARG A 34 10.25 -1.72 -11.85
CA ARG A 34 11.46 -2.24 -11.19
C ARG A 34 12.42 -1.12 -10.78
N CYS A 35 12.53 -0.06 -11.57
CA CYS A 35 13.29 1.13 -11.24
C CYS A 35 12.73 1.86 -10.03
N VAL A 36 11.43 2.15 -10.01
CA VAL A 36 10.76 2.77 -8.86
C VAL A 36 10.92 1.90 -7.60
N LEU A 37 10.76 0.58 -7.71
CA LEU A 37 10.94 -0.33 -6.57
C LEU A 37 12.35 -0.27 -5.97
N LYS A 38 13.39 -0.16 -6.79
CA LYS A 38 14.75 -0.01 -6.25
C LYS A 38 14.92 1.33 -5.54
N PHE A 39 14.37 2.43 -6.08
CA PHE A 39 14.39 3.71 -5.38
C PHE A 39 13.66 3.65 -4.03
N ALA A 40 12.53 2.94 -3.95
CA ALA A 40 11.77 2.81 -2.71
C ALA A 40 12.57 2.10 -1.60
N LYS A 41 13.48 1.20 -1.98
CA LYS A 41 14.37 0.47 -1.05
C LYS A 41 15.60 1.25 -0.60
N LEU A 42 16.01 2.29 -1.35
CA LEU A 42 17.28 2.98 -1.08
C LEU A 42 17.23 3.95 0.10
N ASN A 43 16.06 4.15 0.72
CA ASN A 43 15.89 5.03 1.89
C ASN A 43 16.54 6.41 1.68
N ASP A 44 16.29 7.04 0.53
CA ASP A 44 16.80 8.36 0.15
C ASP A 44 15.68 9.42 0.26
N PRO A 45 15.69 10.31 1.25
CA PRO A 45 14.56 11.21 1.52
C PRO A 45 14.37 12.28 0.43
N GLU A 46 15.44 12.80 -0.15
CA GLU A 46 15.40 13.95 -1.08
C GLU A 46 14.62 13.63 -2.37
N ILE A 47 14.67 12.38 -2.82
CA ILE A 47 13.96 11.93 -4.03
C ILE A 47 12.44 12.00 -3.81
N TRP A 48 11.98 11.65 -2.61
CA TRP A 48 10.57 11.37 -2.36
C TRP A 48 9.75 12.62 -2.10
N ASP A 49 10.36 13.70 -1.60
CA ASP A 49 9.67 14.98 -1.37
C ASP A 49 8.99 15.50 -2.65
N LEU A 50 9.60 15.27 -3.82
CA LEU A 50 9.06 15.68 -5.12
C LEU A 50 8.32 14.55 -5.85
N ALA A 51 8.74 13.29 -5.66
CA ALA A 51 8.23 12.18 -6.46
C ALA A 51 7.05 11.44 -5.82
N PHE A 52 6.80 11.60 -4.51
CA PHE A 52 5.87 10.72 -3.78
C PHE A 52 4.43 10.81 -4.31
N SER A 53 3.84 12.01 -4.38
CA SER A 53 2.44 12.15 -4.79
C SER A 53 2.20 11.64 -6.22
N LYS A 54 3.14 11.91 -7.14
CA LYS A 54 3.10 11.39 -8.51
C LYS A 54 3.24 9.86 -8.51
N THR A 55 4.17 9.32 -7.73
CA THR A 55 4.36 7.88 -7.57
C THR A 55 3.08 7.23 -7.08
N LEU A 56 2.55 7.65 -5.93
CA LEU A 56 1.35 7.08 -5.34
C LEU A 56 0.17 7.14 -6.32
N ASN A 57 -0.02 8.27 -7.01
CA ASN A 57 -1.04 8.41 -8.04
C ASN A 57 -0.88 7.37 -9.17
N THR A 58 0.31 7.25 -9.76
CA THR A 58 0.60 6.24 -10.79
C THR A 58 0.35 4.81 -10.29
N LEU A 59 0.79 4.47 -9.07
CA LEU A 59 0.58 3.14 -8.52
C LEU A 59 -0.91 2.85 -8.34
N THR A 60 -1.69 3.82 -7.85
CA THR A 60 -3.16 3.66 -7.71
C THR A 60 -3.87 3.52 -9.05
N GLN A 61 -3.44 4.26 -10.08
CA GLN A 61 -3.98 4.11 -11.44
C GLN A 61 -3.75 2.70 -11.99
N ILE A 62 -2.55 2.14 -11.80
CA ILE A 62 -2.23 0.77 -12.20
C ILE A 62 -3.07 -0.25 -11.43
N LEU A 63 -3.29 -0.05 -10.13
CA LEU A 63 -4.13 -0.94 -9.31
C LEU A 63 -5.60 -0.91 -9.72
N ASP A 64 -6.14 0.27 -10.06
CA ASP A 64 -7.53 0.43 -10.46
C ASP A 64 -7.80 0.03 -11.93
N ASN A 65 -6.76 -0.06 -12.76
CA ASN A 65 -6.91 -0.45 -14.16
C ASN A 65 -7.13 -1.95 -14.29
N THR A 66 -8.34 -2.35 -14.67
CA THR A 66 -8.71 -3.76 -14.86
C THR A 66 -8.09 -4.39 -16.10
N GLN A 67 -7.58 -3.59 -17.03
CA GLN A 67 -6.89 -4.06 -18.24
C GLN A 67 -5.38 -4.20 -18.05
N ASP A 68 -4.83 -3.69 -16.94
CA ASP A 68 -3.40 -3.83 -16.66
C ASP A 68 -3.05 -5.26 -16.23
N GLU A 69 -1.85 -5.67 -16.62
CA GLU A 69 -1.34 -7.00 -16.30
C GLU A 69 -1.10 -7.17 -14.79
N VAL A 70 -1.36 -8.38 -14.29
CA VAL A 70 -1.15 -8.79 -12.89
C VAL A 70 0.22 -8.36 -12.36
N ILE A 71 1.26 -8.51 -13.17
CA ILE A 71 2.64 -8.18 -12.77
C ILE A 71 2.81 -6.70 -12.41
N PHE A 72 2.09 -5.78 -13.07
CA PHE A 72 2.20 -4.35 -12.78
C PHE A 72 1.56 -4.03 -11.42
N LYS A 73 0.39 -4.60 -11.15
CA LYS A 73 -0.28 -4.48 -9.84
C LYS A 73 0.59 -5.03 -8.71
N VAL A 74 1.22 -6.19 -8.92
CA VAL A 74 2.17 -6.80 -7.96
C VAL A 74 3.35 -5.87 -7.68
N TYR A 75 3.94 -5.24 -8.70
CA TYR A 75 5.00 -4.26 -8.47
C TYR A 75 4.49 -3.03 -7.73
N SER A 76 3.31 -2.51 -8.06
CA SER A 76 2.72 -1.37 -7.36
C SER A 76 2.55 -1.64 -5.86
N LEU A 77 2.03 -2.80 -5.49
CA LEU A 77 1.86 -3.19 -4.08
C LEU A 77 3.22 -3.35 -3.38
N ARG A 78 4.22 -3.93 -4.07
CA ARG A 78 5.58 -4.03 -3.53
C ARG A 78 6.22 -2.65 -3.32
N ILE A 79 6.02 -1.71 -4.24
CA ILE A 79 6.54 -0.34 -4.08
C ILE A 79 5.85 0.34 -2.89
N ILE A 80 4.52 0.24 -2.77
CA ILE A 80 3.77 0.77 -1.62
C ILE A 80 4.30 0.18 -0.32
N ARG A 81 4.53 -1.13 -0.25
CA ARG A 81 5.12 -1.81 0.90
C ARG A 81 6.48 -1.22 1.29
N GLU A 82 7.42 -1.13 0.35
CA GLU A 82 8.77 -0.60 0.66
C GLU A 82 8.71 0.87 1.12
N LEU A 83 7.81 1.67 0.54
CA LEU A 83 7.60 3.05 0.99
C LEU A 83 6.97 3.12 2.37
N LEU A 84 6.04 2.23 2.73
CA LEU A 84 5.48 2.17 4.08
C LEU A 84 6.55 1.83 5.12
N ILE A 85 7.48 0.91 4.79
CA ILE A 85 8.57 0.49 5.69
C ILE A 85 9.60 1.61 5.87
N HIS A 86 10.03 2.26 4.79
CA HIS A 86 11.16 3.19 4.83
C HIS A 86 10.75 4.66 4.94
N ARG A 87 9.50 4.99 4.59
CA ARG A 87 9.02 6.35 4.37
C ARG A 87 7.58 6.54 4.82
N THR A 88 7.21 5.95 5.95
CA THR A 88 5.85 5.98 6.49
C THR A 88 5.30 7.40 6.63
N ASN A 89 6.14 8.38 6.97
CA ASN A 89 5.76 9.79 7.11
C ASN A 89 5.15 10.40 5.85
N LEU A 90 5.49 9.90 4.66
CA LEU A 90 4.90 10.36 3.39
C LEU A 90 3.41 10.01 3.29
N PHE A 91 2.96 8.97 4.01
CA PHE A 91 1.60 8.48 3.95
C PHE A 91 0.62 9.20 4.88
N MET A 92 1.05 10.12 5.74
CA MET A 92 0.17 10.70 6.78
C MET A 92 -1.11 11.33 6.21
N ASN A 93 -1.03 11.97 5.04
CA ASN A 93 -2.18 12.56 4.34
C ASN A 93 -2.90 11.59 3.37
N TYR A 94 -2.45 10.34 3.29
CA TYR A 94 -2.88 9.34 2.33
C TYR A 94 -3.20 7.98 2.98
N ILE A 95 -3.31 7.92 4.32
CA ILE A 95 -3.51 6.67 5.06
C ILE A 95 -4.78 5.96 4.58
N GLU A 96 -5.91 6.66 4.60
CA GLU A 96 -7.21 6.08 4.21
C GLU A 96 -7.21 5.55 2.78
N LEU A 97 -6.73 6.36 1.83
CA LEU A 97 -6.56 5.96 0.44
C LEU A 97 -5.68 4.71 0.32
N THR A 98 -4.55 4.68 1.02
CA THR A 98 -3.56 3.61 0.90
C THR A 98 -4.10 2.30 1.46
N ILE A 99 -4.70 2.33 2.65
CA ILE A 99 -5.33 1.15 3.26
C ILE A 99 -6.45 0.64 2.36
N PHE A 100 -7.34 1.52 1.88
CA PHE A 100 -8.43 1.13 1.00
C PHE A 100 -7.94 0.43 -0.27
N ARG A 101 -6.88 0.95 -0.92
CA ARG A 101 -6.31 0.36 -2.14
C ARG A 101 -5.66 -0.99 -1.88
N ILE A 102 -4.96 -1.15 -0.75
CA ILE A 102 -4.37 -2.44 -0.35
C ILE A 102 -5.46 -3.48 -0.12
N LEU A 103 -6.49 -3.15 0.67
CA LEU A 103 -7.59 -4.07 0.98
C LEU A 103 -8.40 -4.44 -0.26
N LYS A 104 -8.64 -3.47 -1.16
CA LYS A 104 -9.30 -3.73 -2.45
C LYS A 104 -8.48 -4.71 -3.29
N ALA A 105 -7.15 -4.57 -3.32
CA ALA A 105 -6.28 -5.50 -4.03
C ALA A 105 -6.23 -6.90 -3.38
N GLN A 106 -6.30 -7.01 -2.06
CA GLN A 106 -6.44 -8.30 -1.36
C GLN A 106 -7.78 -9.00 -1.64
N SER A 107 -8.77 -8.26 -2.15
CA SER A 107 -10.10 -8.75 -2.51
C SER A 107 -10.20 -9.19 -3.98
N GLU A 108 -9.13 -9.06 -4.77
CA GLU A 108 -9.07 -9.57 -6.14
C GLU A 108 -8.92 -11.10 -6.17
N ASN A 109 -9.16 -11.74 -7.33
CA ASN A 109 -9.10 -13.21 -7.47
C ASN A 109 -7.71 -13.75 -7.82
N GLU A 110 -6.72 -12.88 -8.01
CA GLU A 110 -5.38 -13.26 -8.46
C GLU A 110 -4.43 -13.48 -7.29
N ASN A 111 -4.01 -14.73 -7.05
CA ASN A 111 -3.20 -15.12 -5.90
C ASN A 111 -1.91 -14.28 -5.72
N ASP A 112 -1.25 -13.91 -6.82
CA ASP A 112 -0.05 -13.09 -6.74
C ASP A 112 -0.35 -11.65 -6.29
N ILE A 113 -1.49 -11.09 -6.67
CA ILE A 113 -1.97 -9.79 -6.21
C ILE A 113 -2.33 -9.88 -4.74
N ILE A 114 -3.12 -10.89 -4.34
CA ILE A 114 -3.54 -11.10 -2.95
C ILE A 114 -2.30 -11.18 -2.05
N ARG A 115 -1.31 -12.00 -2.42
CA ARG A 115 -0.07 -12.17 -1.64
C ARG A 115 0.73 -10.87 -1.54
N ALA A 116 0.88 -10.13 -2.64
CA ALA A 116 1.60 -8.86 -2.62
C ALA A 116 0.86 -7.80 -1.78
N ALA A 117 -0.47 -7.79 -1.83
CA ALA A 117 -1.30 -6.88 -1.08
C ALA A 117 -1.32 -7.24 0.42
N GLU A 118 -1.29 -8.52 0.78
CA GLU A 118 -1.12 -8.96 2.17
C GLU A 118 0.20 -8.50 2.77
N GLN A 119 1.30 -8.60 2.03
CA GLN A 119 2.60 -8.08 2.48
C GLN A 119 2.58 -6.55 2.65
N ALA A 120 1.83 -5.84 1.82
CA ALA A 120 1.63 -4.39 1.98
C ALA A 120 0.73 -4.05 3.17
N ALA A 121 -0.32 -4.84 3.42
CA ALA A 121 -1.22 -4.69 4.56
C ALA A 121 -0.47 -4.91 5.89
N GLN A 122 0.41 -5.92 5.95
CA GLN A 122 1.28 -6.16 7.10
C GLN A 122 2.21 -4.96 7.37
N ALA A 123 2.84 -4.40 6.33
CA ALA A 123 3.65 -3.20 6.48
C ALA A 123 2.83 -1.98 6.92
N ALA A 124 1.62 -1.79 6.37
CA ALA A 124 0.75 -0.70 6.80
C ALA A 124 0.33 -0.88 8.28
N ALA A 125 0.02 -2.10 8.70
CA ALA A 125 -0.33 -2.43 10.08
C ALA A 125 0.82 -2.18 11.07
N GLU A 126 2.05 -2.51 10.67
CA GLU A 126 3.26 -2.37 11.50
C GLU A 126 3.75 -0.92 11.61
N TYR A 127 3.79 -0.19 10.50
CA TYR A 127 4.49 1.10 10.45
C TYR A 127 3.56 2.31 10.63
N LEU A 128 2.28 2.23 10.24
CA LEU A 128 1.35 3.35 10.43
C LEU A 128 0.94 3.50 11.90
N PRO A 129 0.59 4.73 12.36
CA PRO A 129 0.08 4.93 13.70
C PRO A 129 -1.14 4.06 14.00
N ALA A 130 -1.14 3.38 15.15
CA ALA A 130 -2.19 2.45 15.55
C ALA A 130 -3.60 3.08 15.51
N GLU A 131 -3.72 4.30 16.03
CA GLU A 131 -4.97 5.07 16.02
C GLU A 131 -5.50 5.29 14.59
N CYS A 132 -4.60 5.55 13.65
CA CYS A 132 -4.98 5.73 12.24
C CYS A 132 -5.40 4.42 11.59
N ASN A 133 -4.71 3.32 11.89
CA ASN A 133 -5.11 1.99 11.44
C ASN A 133 -6.51 1.64 11.96
N VAL A 134 -6.76 1.77 13.26
CA VAL A 134 -8.08 1.48 13.87
C VAL A 134 -9.17 2.37 13.28
N ARG A 135 -8.93 3.69 13.20
CA ARG A 135 -9.89 4.66 12.68
C ARG A 135 -10.33 4.36 11.24
N VAL A 136 -9.40 3.92 10.38
CA VAL A 136 -9.72 3.59 8.98
C VAL A 136 -10.32 2.20 8.85
N LEU A 137 -9.82 1.20 9.58
CA LEU A 137 -10.26 -0.18 9.45
C LEU A 137 -11.66 -0.40 10.03
N LYS A 138 -12.02 0.27 11.13
CA LYS A 138 -13.32 0.14 11.80
C LYS A 138 -14.52 0.28 10.84
N PRO A 139 -14.70 1.40 10.12
CA PRO A 139 -15.85 1.54 9.23
C PRO A 139 -15.82 0.53 8.07
N ILE A 140 -14.64 0.09 7.61
CA ILE A 140 -14.52 -0.92 6.55
C ILE A 140 -15.00 -2.28 7.07
N ILE A 141 -14.64 -2.66 8.30
CA ILE A 141 -15.10 -3.90 8.93
C ILE A 141 -16.62 -3.90 9.07
N GLU A 142 -17.19 -2.78 9.51
CA GLU A 142 -18.63 -2.65 9.77
C GLU A 142 -19.48 -2.56 8.50
N GLN A 143 -18.97 -1.95 7.42
CA GLN A 143 -19.79 -1.57 6.26
C GLN A 143 -19.42 -2.30 4.96
N ALA A 144 -18.19 -2.78 4.80
CA ALA A 144 -17.79 -3.48 3.59
C ALA A 144 -18.34 -4.90 3.55
N LYS A 145 -18.47 -5.46 2.34
CA LYS A 145 -18.87 -6.85 2.14
C LYS A 145 -17.65 -7.76 2.09
N TYR A 146 -17.89 -9.05 2.28
CA TYR A 146 -16.91 -10.08 1.97
C TYR A 146 -16.45 -9.98 0.50
N PRO A 147 -15.14 -10.10 0.19
CA PRO A 147 -14.03 -10.45 1.09
C PRO A 147 -13.33 -9.25 1.76
N MET A 148 -13.71 -8.00 1.43
CA MET A 148 -12.97 -6.82 1.87
C MET A 148 -13.03 -6.58 3.38
N ASN A 149 -14.18 -6.82 4.01
CA ASN A 149 -14.29 -6.75 5.48
C ASN A 149 -13.36 -7.76 6.17
N GLN A 150 -13.22 -8.97 5.62
CA GLN A 150 -12.32 -10.00 6.14
C GLN A 150 -10.85 -9.57 6.04
N SER A 151 -10.45 -8.97 4.92
CA SER A 151 -9.10 -8.41 4.80
C SER A 151 -8.86 -7.29 5.81
N ALA A 152 -9.86 -6.45 6.07
CA ALA A 152 -9.77 -5.39 7.08
C ALA A 152 -9.61 -5.96 8.50
N ILE A 153 -10.35 -7.02 8.85
CA ILE A 153 -10.20 -7.73 10.14
C ILE A 153 -8.79 -8.30 10.27
N ALA A 154 -8.28 -8.99 9.25
CA ALA A 154 -6.95 -9.58 9.27
C ALA A 154 -5.84 -8.52 9.44
N MET A 155 -5.99 -7.37 8.77
CA MET A 155 -5.08 -6.24 8.93
C MET A 155 -5.17 -5.62 10.32
N LEU A 156 -6.38 -5.49 10.91
CA LEU A 156 -6.55 -4.99 12.28
C LEU A 156 -5.91 -5.92 13.31
N GLN A 157 -6.10 -7.23 13.16
CA GLN A 157 -5.44 -8.24 14.00
C GLN A 157 -3.92 -8.08 13.95
N LYS A 158 -3.36 -7.89 12.74
CA LYS A 158 -1.94 -7.64 12.58
C LYS A 158 -1.49 -6.34 13.25
N ALA A 159 -2.27 -5.27 13.15
CA ALA A 159 -1.95 -4.00 13.80
C ALA A 159 -1.90 -4.17 15.34
N ILE A 160 -2.84 -4.93 15.91
CA ILE A 160 -2.88 -5.22 17.36
C ILE A 160 -1.62 -5.96 17.81
N GLU A 161 -1.06 -6.87 17.01
CA GLU A 161 0.20 -7.56 17.32
C GLU A 161 1.40 -6.60 17.47
N PHE A 162 1.37 -5.45 16.78
CA PHE A 162 2.44 -4.43 16.83
C PHE A 162 2.15 -3.29 17.81
N MET A 163 0.94 -3.20 18.36
CA MET A 163 0.60 -2.18 19.35
C MET A 163 1.31 -2.43 20.67
N ASN A 164 1.78 -1.34 21.30
CA ASN A 164 2.18 -1.41 22.70
C ASN A 164 0.94 -1.54 23.61
N LYS A 165 1.17 -1.93 24.87
CA LYS A 165 0.09 -2.17 25.84
C LYS A 165 -0.79 -0.94 26.08
N GLU A 166 -0.20 0.25 26.12
CA GLU A 166 -0.92 1.50 26.40
C GLU A 166 -1.88 1.84 25.25
N ALA A 167 -1.38 1.89 24.02
CA ALA A 167 -2.19 2.11 22.83
C ALA A 167 -3.30 1.04 22.67
N CYS A 168 -2.99 -0.22 23.00
CA CYS A 168 -3.99 -1.28 22.99
C CYS A 168 -5.12 -0.99 23.98
N LEU A 169 -4.79 -0.60 25.22
CA LEU A 169 -5.77 -0.26 26.26
C LEU A 169 -6.64 0.95 25.85
N ASP A 170 -6.02 1.98 25.28
CA ASP A 170 -6.71 3.20 24.87
C ASP A 170 -7.68 2.98 23.69
N LEU A 171 -7.35 2.04 22.79
CA LEU A 171 -8.12 1.76 21.59
C LEU A 171 -9.10 0.59 21.73
N MET A 172 -9.15 -0.11 22.88
CA MET A 172 -9.98 -1.31 23.05
C MET A 172 -11.46 -1.09 22.71
N SER A 173 -12.04 0.02 23.16
CA SER A 173 -13.47 0.32 22.95
C SER A 173 -13.81 0.56 21.48
N GLU A 174 -12.83 0.94 20.66
CA GLU A 174 -12.99 1.13 19.22
C GLU A 174 -12.82 -0.19 18.46
N MET A 175 -11.92 -1.08 18.92
CA MET A 175 -11.58 -2.32 18.23
C MET A 175 -12.54 -3.48 18.53
N ILE A 176 -13.05 -3.60 19.76
CA ILE A 176 -13.86 -4.76 20.19
C ILE A 176 -15.22 -4.84 19.47
N PRO A 177 -16.03 -3.76 19.39
CA PRO A 177 -17.38 -3.87 18.82
C PRO A 177 -17.41 -4.35 17.35
N PRO A 178 -16.57 -3.82 16.44
CA PRO A 178 -16.51 -4.31 15.06
C PRO A 178 -16.20 -5.81 14.98
N LEU A 179 -15.28 -6.31 15.81
CA LEU A 179 -14.89 -7.72 15.81
C LEU A 179 -16.00 -8.65 16.33
N LEU A 180 -16.84 -8.18 17.25
CA LEU A 180 -17.97 -8.95 17.77
C LEU A 180 -19.14 -8.98 16.78
N SER A 181 -19.40 -7.87 16.07
CA SER A 181 -20.52 -7.77 15.14
C SER A 181 -20.42 -8.70 13.93
N VAL A 182 -19.21 -9.15 13.57
CA VAL A 182 -18.97 -10.01 12.40
C VAL A 182 -19.26 -11.48 12.70
N ASN A 183 -19.17 -11.92 13.97
CA ASN A 183 -19.45 -13.31 14.36
C ASN A 183 -20.95 -13.61 14.56
N LEU A 184 -21.83 -12.63 14.35
CA LEU A 184 -23.27 -12.73 14.60
C LEU A 184 -24.13 -12.62 13.32
N ASN A 185 -23.51 -12.55 12.14
CA ASN A 185 -24.17 -12.54 10.83
C ASN A 185 -23.65 -13.69 9.96
#